data_AF-A0A968WCY5-F1
#
_entry.id   AF-A0A968WCY5-F1
#
_cell.length_a   1.000
_cell.length_b   1.000
_cell.length_c   1.000
_cell.angle_alpha   90.00
_cell.angle_beta   90.00
_cell.angle_gamma   90.00
#
_symmetry.space_group_name_H-M   'P 1'
#
loop_
_entity.id
_entity.type
_entity.pdbx_description
1 polymer ?
#
loop_
_entity_poly.entity_id
_entity_poly.type
_entity_poly.pdbx_seq_one_letter_code
_entity_poly.pdbx_strand_id
1 'polypeptide(L)' 'MTKRISVSIPDLTHEKLQMWADIEGTSLADLAAYLLRRDVEIAEKEGKLKYPDENSTDNS' A
#
# COMPACT_ATOMS: atom_id res chain seq x y z
N MET A 1 0.86 -3.44 -15.18
CA MET A 1 -0.60 -3.22 -15.03
C MET A 1 -0.82 -2.48 -13.74
N THR A 2 -1.38 -1.27 -13.77
CA THR A 2 -1.68 -0.51 -12.55
C THR A 2 -3.13 -0.77 -12.16
N LYS A 3 -3.37 -1.31 -10.96
CA LYS A 3 -4.72 -1.46 -10.42
C LYS A 3 -5.06 -0.26 -9.56
N ARG A 4 -6.20 0.38 -9.82
CA ARG A 4 -6.70 1.50 -9.01
C ARG A 4 -7.48 0.96 -7.83
N ILE A 5 -7.13 1.40 -6.64
CA ILE A 5 -7.88 1.14 -5.41
C ILE A 5 -8.39 2.46 -4.85
N SER A 6 -9.53 2.43 -4.16
CA SER A 6 -10.03 3.55 -3.36
C SER A 6 -9.79 3.19 -1.90
N VAL A 7 -9.17 4.10 -1.15
CA VAL A 7 -8.84 3.88 0.27
C VAL A 7 -9.49 4.98 1.08
N SER A 8 -10.23 4.60 2.12
CA SER A 8 -10.75 5.52 3.11
C SER A 8 -9.85 5.48 4.34
N ILE A 9 -9.28 6.63 4.70
CA ILE A 9 -8.40 6.78 5.87
C ILE A 9 -8.97 7.85 6.81
N PRO A 10 -8.66 7.78 8.11
CA PRO A 10 -9.05 8.83 9.05
C PRO A 10 -8.45 10.18 8.68
N ASP A 11 -9.17 11.27 8.96
CA ASP A 11 -8.77 12.64 8.62
C ASP A 11 -7.36 12.99 9.12
N LEU A 12 -7.04 12.62 10.37
CA LEU A 12 -5.71 12.84 10.94
C LEU A 12 -4.59 12.16 10.14
N THR A 13 -4.86 10.97 9.61
CA THR A 13 -3.90 10.24 8.77
C THR A 13 -3.77 10.90 7.40
N HIS A 14 -4.89 11.37 6.83
CA HIS A 14 -4.91 12.11 5.59
C HIS A 14 -4.08 13.41 5.70
N GLU A 15 -4.29 14.21 6.74
CA GLU A 15 -3.56 15.46 6.97
C GLU A 15 -2.04 15.23 7.08
N LYS A 16 -1.62 14.19 7.80
CA LYS A 16 -0.20 13.84 7.94
C LYS A 16 0.43 13.42 6.61
N LEU A 17 -0.29 12.60 5.83
CA LEU A 17 0.18 12.18 4.52
C LEU A 17 0.22 13.35 3.53
N GLN A 18 -0.77 14.24 3.57
CA GLN A 18 -0.82 15.43 2.72
C GLN A 18 0.38 16.33 3.02
N MET A 19 0.64 16.61 4.31
CA MET A 19 1.79 17.42 4.73
C MET A 19 3.12 16.80 4.28
N TRP A 20 3.27 15.48 4.38
CA TRP A 20 4.47 14.80 3.91
C TRP A 20 4.60 14.89 2.38
N ALA A 21 3.50 14.71 1.64
CA ALA A 21 3.50 14.85 0.18
C ALA A 21 3.90 16.27 -0.24
N ASP A 22 3.40 17.29 0.46
CA ASP A 22 3.73 18.69 0.23
C ASP A 22 5.22 18.97 0.49
N ILE A 23 5.82 18.36 1.53
CA ILE A 23 7.25 18.48 1.84
C ILE A 23 8.13 17.83 0.75
N GLU A 24 7.71 16.68 0.22
CA GLU A 24 8.44 16.00 -0.86
C GLU A 24 8.17 16.59 -2.25
N GLY A 25 7.19 17.51 -2.37
CA GLY A 25 6.78 18.08 -3.65
C GLY A 25 6.11 17.05 -4.57
N THR A 26 5.43 16.06 -3.99
CA THR A 26 4.75 14.97 -4.71
C THR A 26 3.24 14.99 -4.46
N SER A 27 2.49 14.22 -5.23
CA SER A 27 1.05 14.06 -4.98
C SER A 27 0.80 13.10 -3.82
N LEU A 28 -0.27 13.34 -3.05
CA LEU A 28 -0.71 12.43 -1.98
C LEU A 28 -0.91 11.00 -2.51
N ALA A 29 -1.42 10.86 -3.73
CA ALA A 29 -1.65 9.57 -4.36
C ALA A 29 -0.34 8.84 -4.66
N ASP A 30 0.67 9.55 -5.17
CA ASP A 30 1.98 8.98 -5.46
C ASP A 30 2.72 8.59 -4.17
N LEU A 31 2.65 9.44 -3.13
CA LEU A 31 3.19 9.13 -1.82
C LEU A 31 2.52 7.89 -1.23
N ALA A 32 1.19 7.82 -1.27
CA ALA A 32 0.44 6.66 -0.77
C ALA A 32 0.80 5.38 -1.54
N ALA A 33 0.93 5.46 -2.87
CA ALA A 33 1.33 4.33 -3.70
C ALA A 33 2.75 3.86 -3.36
N TYR A 34 3.68 4.80 -3.14
CA TYR A 34 5.04 4.51 -2.72
C TYR A 34 5.08 3.84 -1.34
N LEU A 35 4.34 4.37 -0.37
CA LEU A 35 4.28 3.81 0.98
C LEU A 35 3.71 2.40 0.99
N LEU A 36 2.61 2.16 0.25
CA LEU A 36 2.03 0.83 0.11
C LEU A 36 3.02 -0.16 -0.48
N ARG A 37 3.71 0.23 -1.57
CA ARG A 37 4.73 -0.62 -2.18
C ARG A 37 5.87 -0.93 -1.21
N ARG A 38 6.38 0.08 -0.51
CA ARG A 38 7.47 -0.07 0.45
C ARG A 38 7.09 -1.01 1.59
N ASP A 39 5.87 -0.89 2.13
CA ASP A 39 5.41 -1.73 3.23
C ASP A 39 5.24 -3.20 2.78
N VAL A 40 4.74 -3.42 1.56
CA VAL A 40 4.69 -4.76 0.94
C VAL A 40 6.10 -5.35 0.82
N GLU A 41 7.07 -4.61 0.27
CA GLU A 41 8.46 -5.09 0.13
C GLU A 41 9.11 -5.42 1.50
N ILE A 42 8.77 -4.68 2.56
CA ILE A 42 9.22 -4.97 3.93
C ILE A 42 8.55 -6.24 4.45
N ALA A 43 7.23 -6.38 4.28
CA ALA A 43 6.49 -7.55 4.73
C ALA A 43 6.93 -8.84 4.01
N GLU A 44 7.34 -8.75 2.74
CA GLU A 44 7.96 -9.85 2.00
C GLU A 44 9.31 -10.24 2.61
N LYS A 45 10.18 -9.25 2.87
CA LYS A 45 11.49 -9.49 3.48
C LYS A 45 11.40 -10.08 4.89
N GLU A 46 10.39 -9.67 5.66
CA GLU A 46 10.14 -10.18 7.00
C GLU A 46 9.41 -11.54 7.01
N GLY A 47 9.04 -12.08 5.85
CA GLY A 47 8.29 -13.34 5.73
C GLY A 47 6.86 -13.26 6.29
N LYS A 48 6.31 -12.05 6.46
CA LYS A 48 4.93 -11.80 6.90
C LYS A 48 3.92 -12.00 5.78
N LEU A 49 4.33 -11.75 4.54
CA LEU A 49 3.55 -12.06 3.36
C LEU A 49 3.58 -13.56 3.09
N LYS A 50 2.64 -14.28 3.69
CA LYS A 50 2.26 -15.62 3.23
C LYS A 50 1.28 -15.40 2.08
N TYR A 51 1.78 -15.45 0.86
CA TYR A 51 0.92 -15.61 -0.29
C TYR A 51 0.14 -16.92 -0.08
N PRO A 52 -1.21 -16.91 -0.12
CA PRO A 52 -1.92 -18.17 -0.24
C PRO A 52 -1.34 -18.85 -1.48
N ASP A 53 -0.79 -20.05 -1.32
CA ASP A 53 -0.27 -20.83 -2.43
C ASP A 53 -1.31 -20.76 -3.57
N GLU A 54 -0.86 -20.37 -4.76
CA GLU A 54 -1.66 -20.31 -6.00
C GLU A 54 -2.11 -21.72 -6.47
N ASN A 55 -2.22 -22.67 -5.53
CA ASN A 55 -2.64 -24.06 -5.68
C ASN A 55 -3.60 -24.50 -4.55
N SER A 56 -4.39 -23.58 -3.99
CA SER A 56 -5.55 -23.94 -3.15
C SER A 56 -6.85 -23.40 -3.76
N THR A 57 -7.02 -23.58 -5.07
CA THR A 57 -8.36 -23.79 -5.64
C THR A 57 -8.52 -25.30 -5.81
N ASP A 58 -8.67 -26.00 -4.68
CA ASP A 58 -9.21 -27.35 -4.69
C ASP A 58 -10.72 -27.20 -4.94
N ASN A 59 -11.15 -27.76 -6.06
CA ASN A 59 -12.57 -27.89 -6.37
C ASN A 59 -13.20 -28.83 -5.34
N SER A 60 -14.26 -28.39 -4.67
CA SER A 60 -15.20 -29.29 -3.99
C SER A 60 -16.61 -28.74 -4.10
#